data_AF-A0A816YCW9-F1
#
_entry.id   AF-A0A816YCW9-F1
#
_cell.length_a   1.000
_cell.length_b   1.000
_cell.length_c   1.000
_cell.angle_alpha   90.00
_cell.angle_beta   90.00
_cell.angle_gamma   90.00
#
_symmetry.space_group_name_H-M   'P 1'
#
loop_
_entity.id
_entity.type
_entity.pdbx_description
1 polymer ?
#
loop_
_entity_poly.entity_id
_entity_poly.type
_entity_poly.pdbx_seq_one_letter_code
_entity_poly.pdbx_strand_id
1 'polypeptide(L)'
;MIGQVAGGGKTEKPMIKAENTYHKYRVKRNSWPKDPNGGGNHQHIGHVSAVRRDAAPGQKVGLIAARRTGRIRGQAAASAAKAD
;
A
#
# COMPACT_ATOMS: atom_id res chain seq x y z
N MET A 1 13.25 -27.38 -3.13
CA MET A 1 14.25 -26.72 -4.00
C MET A 1 15.02 -25.73 -3.12
N ILE A 2 16.35 -25.75 -3.18
CA ILE A 2 17.21 -24.89 -2.36
C ILE A 2 17.72 -23.76 -3.27
N GLY A 3 17.53 -22.49 -2.87
CA GLY A 3 17.97 -21.32 -3.64
C GLY A 3 16.99 -20.14 -3.61
N GLN A 4 17.40 -19.00 -4.17
CA GLN A 4 16.54 -17.83 -4.34
C GLN A 4 15.61 -17.97 -5.54
N VAL A 5 14.42 -17.36 -5.47
CA VAL A 5 13.48 -17.32 -6.60
C VAL A 5 14.07 -16.46 -7.72
N ALA A 6 14.07 -16.98 -8.96
CA ALA A 6 14.54 -16.25 -10.13
C ALA A 6 13.67 -15.01 -10.44
N GLY A 7 14.23 -14.04 -11.18
CA GLY A 7 13.51 -12.81 -11.57
C GLY A 7 13.47 -11.70 -10.50
N GLY A 8 14.40 -11.72 -9.54
CA GLY A 8 14.60 -10.64 -8.58
C GLY A 8 14.92 -9.29 -9.22
N GLY A 9 14.75 -8.19 -8.47
CA GLY A 9 15.09 -6.83 -8.92
C GLY A 9 14.05 -6.12 -9.81
N LYS A 10 12.99 -6.81 -10.26
CA LYS A 10 11.93 -6.22 -11.10
C LYS A 10 11.24 -5.00 -10.47
N THR A 11 11.18 -4.92 -9.14
CA THR A 11 10.52 -3.84 -8.39
C THR A 11 11.39 -2.58 -8.26
N GLU A 12 12.72 -2.69 -8.40
CA GLU A 12 13.66 -1.58 -8.24
C GLU A 12 13.58 -0.57 -9.40
N LYS A 13 13.20 -1.05 -10.60
CA LYS A 13 13.02 -0.19 -11.77
C LYS A 13 11.75 0.66 -11.60
N PRO A 14 11.86 2.00 -11.58
CA PRO A 14 10.69 2.85 -11.45
C PRO A 14 9.77 2.77 -12.67
N MET A 15 8.47 2.90 -12.43
CA MET A 15 7.44 2.91 -13.47
C MET A 15 7.09 4.35 -13.82
N ILE A 16 7.60 4.82 -14.96
CA ILE A 16 7.54 6.25 -15.33
C ILE A 16 6.29 6.59 -16.14
N LYS A 17 5.77 5.63 -16.94
CA LYS A 17 4.58 5.82 -17.79
C LYS A 17 3.35 5.14 -17.18
N ALA A 18 2.22 5.84 -17.18
CA ALA A 18 0.92 5.28 -16.78
C ALA A 18 0.52 4.05 -17.63
N GLU A 19 0.83 4.07 -18.91
CA GLU A 19 0.57 2.97 -19.85
C GLU A 19 1.30 1.67 -19.46
N ASN A 20 2.52 1.76 -18.92
CA ASN A 20 3.25 0.58 -18.43
C ASN A 20 2.53 -0.05 -17.22
N THR A 21 1.93 0.80 -16.38
CA THR A 21 1.08 0.37 -15.25
C THR A 21 -0.21 -0.29 -15.76
N TYR A 22 -0.86 0.29 -16.77
CA TYR A 22 -2.03 -0.29 -17.42
C TYR A 22 -1.76 -1.71 -17.92
N HIS A 23 -0.71 -1.90 -18.72
CA HIS A 23 -0.36 -3.22 -19.26
C HIS A 23 0.01 -4.25 -18.17
N LYS A 24 0.64 -3.79 -17.06
CA LYS A 24 0.93 -4.64 -15.90
C LYS A 24 -0.34 -5.13 -15.19
N TYR A 25 -1.37 -4.29 -15.08
CA TYR A 25 -2.63 -4.66 -14.42
C TYR A 25 -3.66 -5.29 -15.37
N ARG A 26 -3.57 -5.08 -16.70
CA ARG A 26 -4.44 -5.68 -17.72
C ARG A 26 -4.44 -7.22 -17.70
N VAL A 27 -3.26 -7.81 -17.47
CA VAL A 27 -3.09 -9.27 -17.40
C VAL A 27 -3.47 -9.87 -16.04
N LYS A 28 -3.90 -9.03 -15.10
CA LYS A 28 -4.34 -9.40 -13.76
C LYS A 28 -5.80 -8.96 -13.58
N ARG A 29 -6.36 -9.19 -12.39
CA ARG A 29 -7.65 -8.62 -12.00
C ARG A 29 -7.64 -7.09 -12.18
N ASN A 30 -8.77 -6.53 -12.63
CA ASN A 30 -8.96 -5.10 -12.77
C ASN A 30 -8.80 -4.37 -11.43
N SER A 31 -7.66 -3.72 -11.22
CA SER A 31 -7.32 -2.99 -9.99
C SER A 31 -6.64 -1.64 -10.26
N TRP A 32 -6.78 -1.12 -11.49
CA TRP A 32 -6.20 0.12 -11.95
C TRP A 32 -7.12 0.76 -13.01
N PRO A 33 -7.35 2.09 -12.99
CA PRO A 33 -6.84 3.07 -12.03
C PRO A 33 -7.47 2.91 -10.64
N LYS A 34 -6.82 3.46 -9.61
CA LYS A 34 -7.37 3.51 -8.24
C LYS A 34 -7.72 4.94 -7.92
N ASP A 35 -8.95 5.17 -7.47
CA ASP A 35 -9.36 6.46 -6.91
C ASP A 35 -10.31 6.23 -5.73
N PRO A 36 -9.83 6.42 -4.48
CA PRO A 36 -10.77 6.83 -3.43
C PRO A 36 -10.16 7.68 -2.30
N ASN A 37 -10.69 8.90 -2.12
CA ASN A 37 -11.50 9.32 -0.96
C ASN A 37 -12.29 10.59 -1.37
N GLY A 38 -13.55 10.65 -0.93
CA GLY A 38 -14.63 11.45 -1.53
C GLY A 38 -14.59 12.96 -1.31
N GLY A 39 -15.55 13.60 -1.98
CA GLY A 39 -15.58 15.03 -2.27
C GLY A 39 -16.19 15.93 -1.19
N GLY A 40 -16.33 17.19 -1.58
CA GLY A 40 -16.55 18.36 -0.74
C GLY A 40 -15.87 19.55 -1.41
N ASN A 41 -16.07 20.77 -0.90
CA ASN A 41 -15.46 21.97 -1.52
C ASN A 41 -13.94 22.02 -1.37
N HIS A 42 -13.38 21.30 -0.40
CA HIS A 42 -11.95 21.14 -0.21
C HIS A 42 -11.60 19.66 -0.13
N GLN A 43 -10.52 19.25 -0.78
CA GLN A 43 -10.07 17.86 -0.76
C GLN A 43 -9.44 17.52 0.60
N HIS A 44 -10.19 16.85 1.46
CA HIS A 44 -9.74 16.39 2.78
C HIS A 44 -10.56 15.18 3.23
N ILE A 45 -10.03 14.40 4.17
CA ILE A 45 -10.69 13.17 4.66
C ILE A 45 -11.86 13.48 5.61
N GLY A 46 -11.82 14.61 6.34
CA GLY A 46 -12.91 15.04 7.25
C GLY A 46 -13.02 14.23 8.56
N HIS A 47 -12.45 13.04 8.63
CA HIS A 47 -12.42 12.18 9.81
C HIS A 47 -11.06 11.49 10.00
N VAL A 48 -10.84 10.85 11.15
CA VAL A 48 -9.62 10.07 11.39
C VAL A 48 -9.54 8.92 10.38
N SER A 49 -8.40 8.77 9.72
CA SER A 49 -8.19 7.75 8.66
C SER A 49 -7.86 6.36 9.21
N ALA A 50 -7.65 6.23 10.53
CA ALA A 50 -7.42 4.96 11.20
C ALA A 50 -8.75 4.35 11.68
N VAL A 51 -9.07 3.15 11.18
CA VAL A 51 -10.35 2.48 11.46
C VAL A 51 -10.15 1.22 12.30
N ARG A 52 -11.08 0.92 13.21
CA ARG A 52 -11.04 -0.29 14.06
C ARG A 52 -11.15 -1.58 13.21
N ARG A 53 -10.57 -2.67 13.72
CA ARG A 53 -10.63 -4.00 13.08
C ARG A 53 -12.05 -4.53 12.91
N ASP A 54 -12.96 -4.15 13.80
CA ASP A 54 -14.33 -4.68 13.84
C ASP A 54 -15.34 -3.76 13.14
N ALA A 55 -14.88 -2.69 12.47
CA ALA A 55 -15.77 -1.80 11.74
C ALA A 55 -16.53 -2.54 10.62
N ALA A 56 -17.71 -2.03 10.24
CA ALA A 56 -18.50 -2.61 9.17
C ALA A 56 -17.76 -2.59 7.81
N PRO A 57 -18.05 -3.49 6.86
CA PRO A 57 -17.34 -3.58 5.57
C PRO A 57 -17.24 -2.26 4.81
N GLY A 58 -18.29 -1.44 4.82
CA GLY A 58 -18.30 -0.12 4.17
C GLY A 58 -17.54 0.97 4.92
N GLN A 59 -17.30 0.81 6.22
CA GLN A 59 -16.52 1.74 7.04
C GLN A 59 -15.02 1.40 7.08
N LYS A 60 -14.64 0.18 6.68
CA LYS A 60 -13.25 -0.31 6.65
C LYS A 60 -12.47 0.27 5.47
N VAL A 61 -12.25 1.56 5.51
CA VAL A 61 -11.45 2.32 4.53
C VAL A 61 -10.29 3.05 5.23
N GLY A 62 -9.23 3.38 4.50
CA GLY A 62 -8.03 4.01 5.07
C GLY A 62 -7.08 3.04 5.77
N LEU A 63 -6.50 3.45 6.90
CA LEU A 63 -5.53 2.69 7.69
C LEU A 63 -6.24 1.73 8.66
N ILE A 64 -6.55 0.53 8.18
CA ILE A 64 -7.30 -0.47 8.95
C ILE A 64 -6.44 -1.05 10.08
N ALA A 65 -6.92 -0.90 11.32
CA ALA A 65 -6.33 -1.42 12.54
C ALA A 65 -4.83 -1.08 12.71
N ALA A 66 -4.44 0.12 12.28
CA ALA A 66 -3.07 0.60 12.38
C ALA A 66 -2.63 0.72 13.85
N ARG A 67 -1.52 0.06 14.21
CA ARG A 67 -0.90 0.15 15.54
C ARG A 67 -0.05 1.42 15.71
N ARG A 68 0.53 1.89 14.62
CA ARG A 68 1.37 3.09 14.51
C ARG A 68 1.07 3.75 13.18
N THR A 69 1.11 5.08 13.15
CA THR A 69 0.99 5.89 11.93
C THR A 69 2.26 6.70 11.70
N GLY A 70 2.38 7.31 10.52
CA GLY A 70 3.52 8.14 10.13
C GLY A 70 4.71 7.35 9.57
N ARG A 71 5.73 8.07 9.10
CA ARG A 71 6.94 7.48 8.51
C ARG A 71 7.79 6.82 9.59
N ILE A 72 8.17 5.57 9.37
CA ILE A 72 9.12 4.86 10.24
C ILE A 72 10.50 5.53 10.09
N ARG A 73 11.06 6.00 11.21
CA ARG A 73 12.44 6.52 11.32
C ARG A 73 13.16 5.72 12.42
N GLY A 74 14.43 5.36 12.20
CA GLY A 74 15.30 4.72 13.19
C GLY A 74 15.12 3.22 13.47
N GLN A 75 14.06 2.55 12.95
CA GLN A 75 13.78 1.13 13.24
C GLN A 75 14.31 0.12 12.21
N ALA A 76 14.96 0.58 11.13
CA ALA A 76 15.57 -0.32 10.15
C ALA A 76 16.65 -1.22 10.81
N ALA A 77 17.44 -0.65 11.73
CA ALA A 77 18.43 -1.40 12.53
C ALA A 77 17.77 -2.36 13.55
N ALA A 78 16.70 -1.93 14.22
CA ALA A 78 16.03 -2.73 15.25
C ALA A 78 15.21 -3.91 14.69
N SER A 79 14.80 -3.83 13.42
CA SER A 79 14.06 -4.91 12.74
C SER A 79 15.02 -5.90 12.06
N ALA A 80 16.19 -5.44 11.61
CA ALA A 80 17.27 -6.28 11.09
C ALA A 80 17.90 -7.14 12.19
N ALA A 81 18.08 -6.60 13.41
CA ALA A 81 18.63 -7.32 14.56
C ALA A 81 17.69 -8.36 15.20
N LYS A 82 16.45 -8.50 14.71
CA LYS A 82 15.48 -9.52 15.14
C LYS A 82 15.28 -10.64 14.12
N ALA A 83 16.02 -10.59 13.01
CA ALA A 83 15.91 -11.54 11.92
C ALA A 83 16.96 -12.67 11.98
N ASP A 84 17.68 -12.78 13.10
CA ASP A 84 18.54 -13.91 13.47
C ASP A 84 17.74 -14.98 14.24
#